data_AF-A0A9E5WWX0-F1
#
_entry.id   AF-A0A9E5WWX0-F1
#
_cell.length_a   1.000
_cell.length_b   1.000
_cell.length_c   1.000
_cell.angle_alpha   90.00
_cell.angle_beta   90.00
_cell.angle_gamma   90.00
#
_symmetry.space_group_name_H-M   'P 1'
#
loop_
_entity.id
_entity.type
_entity.pdbx_description
1 polymer ?
#
loop_
_entity_poly.entity_id
_entity_poly.type
_entity_poly.pdbx_seq_one_letter_code
_entity_poly.pdbx_strand_id
1 'polypeptide(L)' 'MNPFDSVSAAKEAVVEYGDAEFHIVAPGSYVTCAITGKQIKLTDLRYWNVDSQEPYADADAAMKGFGYGARP' A
#
# COMPACT_ATOMS: atom_id res chain seq x y z
N MET A 1 20.92 -12.70 -11.93
CA MET A 1 19.61 -13.35 -11.77
C MET A 1 19.11 -13.06 -10.36
N ASN A 2 18.24 -12.04 -10.22
CA ASN A 2 17.14 -12.09 -9.28
C ASN A 2 15.90 -12.35 -10.15
N PRO A 3 15.29 -13.54 -10.08
CA PRO A 3 14.24 -13.98 -11.02
C PRO A 3 12.83 -13.45 -10.71
N PHE A 4 12.69 -12.39 -9.90
CA PHE A 4 11.40 -11.92 -9.37
C PHE A 4 10.94 -10.56 -9.90
N ASP A 5 11.73 -9.92 -10.76
CA ASP A 5 11.38 -8.60 -11.32
C ASP A 5 10.59 -8.68 -12.63
N SER A 6 10.41 -9.88 -13.21
CA SER A 6 10.10 -10.01 -14.64
C SER A 6 8.78 -10.69 -14.99
N VAL A 7 7.80 -10.82 -14.09
CA VAL A 7 6.53 -11.47 -14.47
C VAL A 7 5.30 -10.65 -14.10
N SER A 8 4.66 -10.19 -15.18
CA SER A 8 3.29 -9.73 -15.33
C SER A 8 3.11 -8.23 -15.23
N ALA A 9 2.40 -7.71 -16.24
CA ALA A 9 1.76 -6.41 -16.30
C ALA A 9 0.73 -6.26 -15.17
N ALA A 10 1.22 -6.30 -13.93
CA ALA A 10 0.41 -6.13 -12.77
C ALA A 10 0.01 -4.64 -12.79
N LYS A 11 -1.29 -4.43 -12.79
CA LYS A 11 -1.87 -3.11 -13.02
C LYS A 11 -2.12 -2.47 -11.67
N GLU A 12 -1.82 -1.19 -11.54
CA GLU A 12 -2.12 -0.42 -10.35
C GLU A 12 -3.64 -0.40 -10.15
N ALA A 13 -4.08 -0.99 -9.04
CA ALA A 13 -5.46 -0.89 -8.61
C ALA A 13 -5.65 0.49 -7.98
N VAL A 14 -6.77 1.13 -8.31
CA VAL A 14 -7.20 2.32 -7.58
C VAL A 14 -8.18 1.83 -6.54
N VAL A 15 -7.82 1.97 -5.28
CA VAL A 15 -8.66 1.64 -4.14
C VAL A 15 -8.86 2.90 -3.31
N GLU A 16 -10.09 3.16 -2.93
CA GLU A 16 -10.42 4.11 -1.87
C GLU A 16 -10.30 3.39 -0.54
N TYR A 17 -9.48 3.93 0.34
CA TYR A 17 -9.24 3.38 1.66
C TYR A 17 -10.26 3.93 2.64
N GLY A 18 -11.06 3.08 3.28
CA GLY A 18 -11.97 3.43 4.37
C GLY A 18 -11.44 2.96 5.73
N ASP A 19 -12.17 3.29 6.80
CA ASP A 19 -11.75 3.07 8.19
C ASP A 19 -11.53 1.61 8.59
N ALA A 20 -12.20 0.68 7.91
CA ALA A 20 -12.07 -0.76 8.15
C ALA A 20 -12.08 -1.60 6.87
N GLU A 21 -12.40 -0.98 5.73
CA GLU A 21 -12.56 -1.63 4.43
C GLU A 21 -12.00 -0.71 3.34
N PHE A 22 -11.68 -1.27 2.18
CA PHE A 22 -11.28 -0.48 1.02
C PHE A 22 -12.18 -0.84 -0.17
N HIS A 23 -12.49 0.16 -0.99
CA HIS A 23 -13.32 0.00 -2.17
C HIS A 23 -12.45 0.03 -3.42
N ILE A 24 -12.51 -1.00 -4.26
CA ILE A 24 -11.77 -1.03 -5.53
C ILE A 24 -12.50 -0.16 -6.55
N VAL A 25 -12.02 1.07 -6.74
CA VAL A 25 -12.50 2.01 -7.77
C VAL A 25 -12.06 1.56 -9.16
N ALA A 26 -10.81 1.10 -9.29
CA ALA A 26 -10.28 0.57 -10.54
C ALA A 26 -9.65 -0.82 -10.35
N PRO A 27 -10.01 -1.82 -11.18
CA PRO A 27 -9.48 -3.16 -11.05
C PRO A 27 -7.99 -3.18 -11.40
N GLY A 28 -7.20 -3.68 -10.44
CA GLY A 28 -5.78 -3.92 -10.59
C GLY A 28 -5.32 -5.06 -9.71
N SER A 29 -4.03 -5.35 -9.76
CA SER A 29 -3.43 -6.51 -9.07
C SER A 29 -2.59 -6.11 -7.85
N TYR A 30 -2.14 -4.86 -7.79
CA TYR A 30 -1.39 -4.30 -6.66
C TYR A 30 -1.67 -2.81 -6.49
N VAL A 31 -1.27 -2.28 -5.35
CA VAL A 31 -1.18 -0.85 -5.04
C VAL A 31 0.26 -0.50 -4.71
N THR A 32 0.64 0.76 -4.90
CA THR A 32 2.02 1.20 -4.69
C THR A 32 2.13 1.90 -3.34
N CYS A 33 3.05 1.45 -2.48
CA CYS A 33 3.30 2.05 -1.18
C CYS A 33 3.69 3.51 -1.33
N ALA A 34 3.00 4.43 -0.65
CA ALA A 34 3.31 5.86 -0.75
C ALA A 34 4.67 6.22 -0.11
N ILE A 35 5.11 5.48 0.91
CA ILE A 35 6.36 5.74 1.63
C ILE A 35 7.57 5.12 0.94
N THR A 36 7.43 3.87 0.48
CA THR A 36 8.57 3.09 -0.03
C THR A 36 8.57 2.90 -1.54
N GLY A 37 7.46 3.21 -2.23
CA GLY A 37 7.28 2.92 -3.65
C GLY A 37 7.17 1.43 -4.00
N LYS A 38 7.10 0.55 -2.99
CA LYS A 38 7.02 -0.90 -3.18
C LYS A 38 5.61 -1.31 -3.64
N GLN A 39 5.53 -2.26 -4.57
CA GLN A 39 4.26 -2.82 -5.03
C GLN A 39 3.70 -3.81 -3.99
N ILE A 40 2.45 -3.63 -3.61
CA ILE A 40 1.73 -4.39 -2.58
C ILE A 40 0.51 -5.02 -3.24
N LYS A 41 0.42 -6.34 -3.25
CA LYS A 41 -0.78 -7.01 -3.78
C LYS A 41 -1.98 -6.61 -2.93
N LEU A 42 -3.13 -6.36 -3.56
CA LEU A 42 -4.37 -6.04 -2.82
C LEU A 42 -4.73 -7.10 -1.76
N THR A 43 -4.42 -8.37 -2.02
CA THR A 43 -4.62 -9.48 -1.06
C THR A 43 -3.68 -9.42 0.15
N ASP A 44 -2.52 -8.78 0.00
CA ASP A 44 -1.48 -8.63 1.03
C ASP A 44 -1.55 -7.26 1.72
N LEU A 45 -2.35 -6.33 1.18
CA LEU A 45 -2.60 -5.02 1.74
C LEU A 45 -3.27 -5.15 3.11
N ARG A 46 -2.47 -4.98 4.16
CA ARG A 46 -2.90 -5.03 5.56
C ARG A 46 -2.88 -3.68 6.26
N TYR A 47 -2.09 -2.74 5.73
CA TYR A 47 -1.81 -1.45 6.35
C TYR A 47 -2.10 -0.34 5.34
N TRP A 48 -2.97 0.58 5.71
CA TRP A 48 -3.28 1.77 4.91
C TRP A 48 -3.70 2.91 5.84
N ASN A 49 -3.62 4.15 5.35
CA ASN A 49 -4.18 5.32 6.00
C ASN A 49 -5.38 5.85 5.23
N VAL A 50 -6.47 6.11 5.94
CA VAL A 50 -7.71 6.68 5.39
C VAL A 50 -7.57 8.19 5.19
N ASP A 51 -6.92 8.86 6.14
CA ASP A 51 -6.73 10.31 6.09
C ASP A 51 -5.85 10.73 4.91
N SER A 52 -4.73 10.02 4.68
CA SER A 52 -3.85 10.27 3.54
C SER A 52 -4.25 9.54 2.25
N GLN A 53 -5.18 8.58 2.31
CA GLN A 53 -5.44 7.63 1.21
C GLN A 53 -4.17 6.91 0.72
N GLU A 54 -3.31 6.50 1.66
CA GLU A 54 -2.00 5.93 1.36
C GLU A 54 -1.91 4.47 1.80
N PRO A 55 -1.62 3.53 0.89
CA PRO A 55 -1.27 2.17 1.27
C PRO A 55 0.15 2.09 1.80
N TYR A 56 0.36 1.21 2.76
CA TYR A 56 1.67 0.90 3.31
C TYR A 56 1.99 -0.58 3.15
N ALA A 57 3.21 -0.86 2.70
CA ALA A 57 3.64 -2.23 2.45
C ALA A 57 3.86 -3.02 3.75
N ASP A 58 4.27 -2.31 4.81
CA ASP A 58 4.77 -2.91 6.03
C ASP A 58 4.43 -1.99 7.22
N ALA A 59 4.35 -2.54 8.43
CA ALA A 59 4.05 -1.78 9.65
C ALA A 59 5.03 -0.62 9.88
N ASP A 60 6.31 -0.76 9.47
CA ASP A 60 7.32 0.30 9.54
C ASP A 60 6.96 1.51 8.65
N ALA A 61 6.45 1.26 7.44
CA ALA A 61 6.00 2.32 6.53
C ALA A 61 4.78 3.05 7.10
N ALA A 62 3.83 2.30 7.68
CA ALA A 62 2.69 2.89 8.38
C ALA A 62 3.15 3.76 9.55
N MET A 63 4.04 3.25 10.42
CA MET A 63 4.57 4.02 11.55
C MET A 63 5.25 5.32 11.11
N LYS A 64 5.99 5.30 10.00
CA LYS A 64 6.61 6.49 9.41
C LYS A 64 5.57 7.49 8.91
N GLY A 65 4.52 7.02 8.25
CA GLY A 65 3.40 7.85 7.78
C GLY A 65 2.60 8.48 8.92
N PHE A 66 2.33 7.71 9.98
CA PHE A 66 1.59 8.20 11.15
C PHE A 66 2.41 9.11 12.08
N GLY A 67 3.72 9.22 11.90
CA GLY A 67 4.56 10.10 12.71
C GLY A 67 4.68 9.70 14.19
N TYR A 68 4.37 8.45 14.55
CA TYR A 68 4.56 7.91 15.90
C TYR A 68 6.05 7.60 16.16
N GLY A 69 6.88 8.63 16.09
CA GLY A 69 8.30 8.60 16.44
C GLY A 69 8.76 9.79 17.28
N ALA A 70 7.87 10.75 17.55
CA ALA A 70 8.17 11.92 18.37
C ALA A 70 7.00 12.21 19.32
N ARG A 71 6.92 11.48 20.43
CA ARG A 71 6.32 12.03 21.65
C ARG A 71 7.44 12.08 22.70
N PRO A 72 7.87 13.28 23.14
CA PRO A 72 8.82 13.39 24.25
C PRO A 72 8.23 12.87 25.55
#